data_AF-A0A9E5U9D6-F1
#
_entry.id   AF-A0A9E5U9D6-F1
#
_cell.length_a   1.000
_cell.length_b   1.000
_cell.length_c   1.000
_cell.angle_alpha   90.00
_cell.angle_beta   90.00
_cell.angle_gamma   90.00
#
_symmetry.space_group_name_H-M   'P 1'
#
loop_
_entity.id
_entity.type
_entity.pdbx_description
1 polymer ?
#
loop_
_entity_poly.entity_id
_entity_poly.type
_entity_poly.pdbx_seq_one_letter_code
_entity_poly.pdbx_strand_id
1 'polypeptide(L)'
;MAVRWKEYEVDGLYDELMLSGGRPRRAAASLVRYLASLSDQELASVQAASKLSVKETGVTFTVYTQEEGSIDRAWPFDIIPRIMARAEWERIEAARPRRLEPGED
;
A
#
# COMPACT_ATOMS: atom_id res chain seq x y z
N MET A 1 3.66 -16.25 7.95
CA MET A 1 4.57 -16.82 6.94
C MET A 1 5.78 -15.91 6.88
N ALA A 2 6.98 -16.40 7.18
CA ALA A 2 8.20 -15.67 6.93
C ALA A 2 8.23 -15.35 5.44
N VAL A 3 8.43 -14.08 5.07
CA VAL A 3 8.28 -13.68 3.67
C VAL A 3 9.42 -14.28 2.85
N ARG A 4 9.10 -15.25 2.00
CA ARG A 4 10.06 -15.95 1.15
C ARG A 4 10.23 -15.22 -0.17
N TRP A 5 11.00 -14.13 -0.13
CA TRP A 5 11.23 -13.25 -1.29
C TRP A 5 11.84 -13.95 -2.52
N LYS A 6 12.49 -15.10 -2.34
CA LYS A 6 13.04 -15.90 -3.44
C LYS A 6 11.96 -16.64 -4.25
N GLU A 7 10.79 -16.87 -3.66
CA GLU A 7 9.62 -17.48 -4.31
C GLU A 7 8.67 -16.43 -4.89
N TYR A 8 8.99 -15.14 -4.70
CA TYR A 8 8.18 -14.04 -5.24
C TYR A 8 8.55 -13.79 -6.70
N GLU A 9 7.66 -14.20 -7.60
CA GLU A 9 7.84 -14.02 -9.04
C GLU A 9 7.35 -12.64 -9.47
N VAL A 10 8.25 -11.90 -10.14
CA VAL A 10 7.93 -10.65 -10.83
C VAL A 10 7.87 -10.97 -12.32
N ASP A 11 6.67 -11.09 -12.87
CA ASP A 11 6.45 -11.42 -14.28
C ASP A 11 5.87 -10.23 -15.06
N GLY A 12 6.51 -9.90 -16.19
CA GLY A 12 6.01 -8.96 -17.21
C GLY A 12 5.72 -7.51 -16.79
N LEU A 13 5.70 -7.19 -15.50
CA LEU A 13 5.22 -5.94 -14.93
C LEU A 13 6.25 -5.29 -14.01
N TYR A 14 6.12 -3.97 -13.85
CA TYR A 14 6.94 -3.22 -12.91
C TYR A 14 6.42 -3.45 -11.48
N ASP A 15 7.18 -4.20 -10.69
CA ASP A 15 6.93 -4.35 -9.25
C ASP A 15 7.64 -3.25 -8.45
N GLU A 16 7.01 -2.71 -7.42
CA GLU A 16 7.53 -1.57 -6.63
C GLU A 16 8.55 -1.99 -5.55
N LEU A 17 8.51 -3.24 -5.11
CA LEU A 17 9.34 -3.75 -4.03
C LEU A 17 10.53 -4.53 -4.57
N MET A 18 10.30 -5.32 -5.61
CA MET A 18 11.18 -6.36 -6.10
C MET A 18 11.58 -6.10 -7.57
N LEU A 19 12.81 -6.47 -7.87
CA LEU A 19 13.35 -6.66 -9.21
C LEU A 19 13.24 -8.14 -9.57
N SER A 20 13.38 -8.44 -10.86
CA SER A 20 13.48 -9.83 -11.31
C SER A 20 14.60 -10.58 -10.58
N GLY A 21 14.31 -11.85 -10.26
CA GLY A 21 15.21 -12.72 -9.49
C GLY A 21 15.19 -12.51 -7.98
N GLY A 22 14.10 -11.98 -7.40
CA GLY A 22 13.90 -11.93 -5.95
C GLY A 22 14.79 -10.92 -5.22
N ARG A 23 15.26 -9.88 -5.91
CA ARG A 23 16.10 -8.83 -5.31
C ARG A 23 15.27 -7.58 -5.02
N PRO A 24 15.37 -6.94 -3.85
CA PRO A 24 14.62 -5.73 -3.58
C PRO A 24 15.13 -4.54 -4.39
N ARG A 25 14.25 -3.61 -4.73
CA ARG A 25 14.63 -2.28 -5.20
C ARG A 25 15.36 -1.52 -4.12
N ARG A 26 16.24 -0.58 -4.50
CA ARG A 26 17.03 0.22 -3.56
C ARG A 26 16.16 0.94 -2.52
N ALA A 27 15.07 1.55 -2.96
CA ALA A 27 14.16 2.27 -2.07
C ALA A 27 13.44 1.32 -1.09
N ALA A 28 13.05 0.13 -1.56
CA ALA A 28 12.35 -0.88 -0.77
C ALA A 28 13.27 -1.75 0.12
N ALA A 29 14.59 -1.67 -0.04
CA ALA A 29 15.55 -2.59 0.59
C ALA A 29 15.43 -2.64 2.13
N SER A 30 15.21 -1.49 2.78
CA SER A 30 15.04 -1.43 4.24
C SER A 30 13.73 -2.09 4.69
N LEU A 31 12.64 -1.87 3.96
CA LEU A 31 11.35 -2.50 4.23
C LEU A 31 11.43 -4.02 4.05
N VAL A 32 12.02 -4.48 2.96
CA VAL A 32 12.15 -5.91 2.66
C VAL A 32 12.99 -6.62 3.74
N ARG A 33 14.07 -5.99 4.22
CA ARG A 33 14.84 -6.52 5.36
C ARG A 33 14.02 -6.57 6.65
N TYR A 34 13.25 -5.53 6.95
CA TYR A 34 12.38 -5.50 8.13
C TYR A 34 11.33 -6.61 8.07
N LEU A 35 10.59 -6.71 6.96
CA LEU A 35 9.59 -7.76 6.74
C LEU A 35 10.19 -9.17 6.81
N ALA A 36 11.43 -9.37 6.34
CA ALA A 36 12.13 -10.64 6.46
C ALA A 36 12.55 -10.99 7.90
N SER A 37 12.64 -10.00 8.79
CA SER A 37 12.97 -10.21 10.21
C SER A 37 11.77 -10.56 11.08
N LEU A 38 10.54 -10.33 10.58
CA LEU A 38 9.33 -10.62 11.33
C LEU A 38 8.97 -12.11 11.29
N SER A 39 8.55 -12.62 12.44
CA SER A 39 7.88 -13.92 12.54
C SER A 39 6.45 -13.86 12.02
N ASP A 40 5.90 -15.05 11.77
CA ASP A 40 4.49 -15.24 11.38
C ASP A 40 3.52 -14.59 12.36
N GLN A 41 3.82 -14.70 13.66
CA GLN A 41 2.98 -14.19 14.73
C GLN A 41 3.03 -12.66 14.79
N GLU A 42 4.21 -12.06 14.63
CA GLU A 42 4.36 -10.61 14.57
C GLU A 42 3.64 -10.02 13.36
N LEU A 43 3.77 -10.64 12.18
CA LEU A 43 3.08 -10.19 10.98
C LEU A 43 1.54 -10.27 11.15
N ALA A 44 1.05 -11.37 11.73
CA ALA A 44 -0.38 -11.53 12.03
C ALA A 44 -0.86 -10.48 13.05
N SER A 45 -0.04 -10.17 14.05
CA SER A 45 -0.33 -9.14 15.06
C SER A 45 -0.44 -7.75 14.42
N VAL A 46 0.51 -7.38 13.57
CA VAL A 46 0.48 -6.11 12.82
C VAL A 46 -0.78 -6.04 11.95
N GLN A 47 -1.12 -7.12 11.23
CA GLN A 47 -2.33 -7.16 10.41
C GLN A 47 -3.61 -6.98 11.25
N ALA A 48 -3.70 -7.62 12.42
CA ALA A 48 -4.84 -7.49 13.31
C ALA A 48 -4.96 -6.07 13.88
N ALA A 49 -3.84 -5.47 14.29
CA ALA A 49 -3.78 -4.11 14.80
C ALA A 49 -4.23 -3.09 13.74
N SER A 50 -3.78 -3.23 12.49
CA SER A 50 -4.21 -2.35 11.40
C SER A 50 -5.70 -2.46 11.11
N LYS A 51 -6.27 -3.68 11.12
CA LYS A 51 -7.72 -3.89 10.95
C LYS A 51 -8.52 -3.25 12.07
N LEU A 52 -8.04 -3.32 13.32
CA LEU A 52 -8.68 -2.68 14.45
C LEU A 52 -8.64 -1.15 14.31
N SER A 53 -7.48 -0.59 13.98
CA SER A 53 -7.31 0.86 13.80
C SER A 53 -8.24 1.44 12.72
N VAL A 54 -8.41 0.74 11.59
CA VAL A 54 -9.37 1.16 10.54
C VAL A 54 -10.80 1.19 11.06
N LYS A 55 -11.20 0.17 11.84
CA LYS A 55 -12.52 0.10 12.46
C LYS A 55 -12.74 1.24 13.46
N GLU A 56 -11.76 1.49 14.33
CA GLU A 56 -11.84 2.53 15.37
C GLU A 56 -11.87 3.95 14.80
N THR A 57 -11.17 4.18 13.68
CA THR A 57 -11.14 5.50 13.02
C THR A 57 -12.44 5.77 12.24
N GLY A 58 -13.29 4.75 12.01
CA GLY A 58 -14.56 4.89 11.30
C GLY A 58 -14.43 5.10 9.78
N VAL A 59 -13.27 4.77 9.20
CA VAL A 59 -13.05 4.92 7.75
C VAL A 59 -13.86 3.87 7.01
N THR A 60 -14.96 4.31 6.40
CA THR A 60 -15.90 3.47 5.67
C THR A 60 -16.23 4.08 4.31
N PHE A 61 -16.71 3.25 3.39
CA PHE A 61 -17.31 3.70 2.14
C PHE A 61 -18.67 3.03 1.98
N THR A 62 -19.61 3.79 1.44
CA THR A 62 -20.97 3.31 1.20
C THR A 62 -21.03 2.57 -0.13
N VAL A 63 -21.46 1.31 -0.08
CA VAL A 63 -21.73 0.49 -1.26
C VAL A 63 -23.23 0.44 -1.46
N TYR A 64 -23.66 0.71 -2.69
CA TYR A 64 -25.03 0.55 -3.12
C TYR A 64 -25.16 -0.76 -3.89
N THR A 65 -25.95 -1.70 -3.37
CA THR A 65 -26.34 -2.91 -4.11
C THR A 65 -27.85 -2.92 -4.31
N GLN A 66 -28.32 -3.49 -5.42
CA GLN A 66 -29.76 -3.56 -5.70
C GLN A 66 -30.52 -4.48 -4.73
N GLU A 67 -29.82 -5.44 -4.10
CA GLU A 67 -30.42 -6.44 -3.19
C GLU A 67 -30.35 -6.04 -1.71
N GLU A 68 -29.28 -5.37 -1.27
CA GLU A 68 -29.03 -5.09 0.16
C GLU A 68 -29.20 -3.60 0.52
N GLY A 69 -29.46 -2.74 -0.47
CA GLY A 69 -29.57 -1.30 -0.28
C GLY A 69 -28.22 -0.62 -0.05
N SER A 70 -28.17 0.37 0.84
CA SER A 70 -26.97 1.14 1.17
C SER A 70 -26.28 0.51 2.38
N ILE A 71 -25.08 -0.04 2.20
CA ILE A 71 -24.29 -0.65 3.27
C ILE A 71 -22.93 0.03 3.42
N ASP A 72 -22.52 0.31 4.65
CA ASP A 72 -21.19 0.84 4.93
C ASP A 72 -20.19 -0.29 5.11
N ARG A 73 -19.10 -0.27 4.32
CA ARG A 73 -18.01 -1.25 4.40
C ARG A 73 -16.73 -0.57 4.87
N ALA A 74 -15.98 -1.27 5.71
CA ALA A 74 -14.65 -0.81 6.12
C ALA A 74 -13.70 -0.79 4.91
N TRP A 75 -12.84 0.23 4.85
CA TRP A 75 -11.88 0.36 3.76
C TRP A 75 -10.89 -0.84 3.74
N PRO A 76 -10.62 -1.44 2.56
CA PRO A 76 -9.57 -2.46 2.47
C PRO A 76 -8.21 -1.79 2.68
N PHE A 77 -7.58 -2.07 3.82
CA PHE A 77 -6.29 -1.49 4.20
C PHE A 77 -5.17 -2.53 4.06
N ASP A 78 -4.12 -2.15 3.33
CA ASP A 78 -2.89 -2.94 3.22
C ASP A 78 -1.84 -2.41 4.20
N ILE A 79 -1.18 -3.32 4.91
CA ILE A 79 -0.11 -3.02 5.87
C ILE A 79 1.26 -2.87 5.19
N ILE A 80 1.38 -3.27 3.92
CA ILE A 80 2.62 -3.18 3.15
C ILE A 80 2.67 -1.83 2.44
N PRO A 81 3.56 -0.91 2.85
CA PRO A 81 3.62 0.41 2.23
C PRO A 81 4.22 0.32 0.82
N ARG A 82 3.65 1.09 -0.10
CA ARG A 82 4.21 1.30 -1.44
C ARG A 82 5.33 2.34 -1.36
N ILE A 83 6.58 1.86 -1.27
CA ILE A 83 7.75 2.73 -1.13
C ILE A 83 8.10 3.36 -2.48
N MET A 84 8.34 4.67 -2.46
CA MET A 84 8.76 5.45 -3.61
C MET A 84 10.05 6.18 -3.32
N ALA A 85 10.95 6.28 -4.30
CA ALA A 85 12.18 7.03 -4.13
C ALA A 85 11.88 8.53 -4.04
N ARG A 86 12.62 9.27 -3.20
CA ARG A 86 12.47 10.73 -3.07
C ARG A 86 12.51 11.44 -4.43
N ALA A 87 13.50 11.13 -5.27
CA ALA A 87 13.64 11.77 -6.58
C ALA A 87 12.47 11.46 -7.54
N GLU A 88 11.82 10.30 -7.37
CA GLU A 88 10.61 9.96 -8.12
C GLU A 88 9.43 10.79 -7.63
N TRP A 89 9.26 10.90 -6.30
CA TRP A 89 8.24 11.75 -5.70
C TRP A 89 8.39 13.22 -6.09
N GLU A 90 9.61 13.77 -6.01
CA GLU A 90 9.90 15.15 -6.39
C GLU A 90 9.51 15.44 -7.85
N ARG A 91 9.71 14.47 -8.75
CA ARG A 91 9.29 14.58 -10.14
C ARG A 91 7.77 14.59 -10.28
N ILE A 92 7.07 13.69 -9.59
CA ILE A 92 5.60 13.60 -9.62
C ILE A 92 4.98 14.87 -9.04
N GLU A 93 5.52 15.34 -7.91
CA GLU A 93 5.08 16.55 -7.24
C GLU A 93 5.29 17.79 -8.11
N ALA A 94 6.43 17.88 -8.79
CA ALA A 94 6.70 18.97 -9.74
C ALA A 94 5.80 18.92 -10.99
N ALA A 95 5.31 17.74 -11.37
CA ALA A 95 4.40 17.55 -12.50
C ALA A 95 2.94 17.92 -12.18
N ARG A 96 2.67 18.60 -11.04
CA ARG A 96 1.33 19.03 -10.65
C ARG A 96 0.68 19.84 -11.79
N PRO A 97 -0.45 19.40 -12.37
CA PRO A 97 -1.14 20.19 -13.37
C PRO A 97 -1.60 21.51 -12.73
N ARG A 98 -1.26 22.64 -13.35
CA ARG A 98 -1.92 23.93 -13.09
C ARG A 98 -3.40 23.79 -13.50
N ARG A 99 -4.26 23.33 -12.61
CA ARG A 99 -5.71 23.38 -12.83
C ARG A 99 -6.41 23.71 -11.52
N LEU A 100 -7.17 24.81 -11.59
CA LEU A 100 -7.95 25.49 -10.54
C LEU A 100 -7.20 26.60 -9.80
N GLU A 101 -6.76 27.62 -10.54
CA GLU A 101 -7.01 28.98 -10.05
C GLU A 101 -8.53 29.17 -10.21
N PRO A 102 -9.29 29.46 -9.14
CA PRO A 102 -10.65 29.94 -9.31
C PRO A 102 -10.56 31.24 -10.13
N GLY A 103 -11.21 31.28 -11.29
CA GLY A 103 -11.46 32.58 -11.93
C GLY A 103 -12.29 33.40 -10.96
N GLU A 104 -11.78 34.56 -10.58
CA GLU A 104 -12.58 35.60 -9.95
C GLU A 104 -13.55 36.12 -11.03
N ASP A 105 -14.80 35.66 -10.96
CA ASP A 105 -15.99 36.34 -11.51
C ASP A 105 -17.07 36.37 -10.42
#